data_AF-A0A1A0KJG5-F1
#
_entry.id   AF-A0A1A0KJG5-F1
#
_cell.length_a   1.000
_cell.length_b   1.000
_cell.length_c   1.000
_cell.angle_alpha   90.00
_cell.angle_beta   90.00
_cell.angle_gamma   90.00
#
_symmetry.space_group_name_H-M   'P 1'
#
loop_
_entity.id
_entity.type
_entity.pdbx_description
1 polymer ?
#
loop_
_entity_poly.entity_id
_entity_poly.type
_entity_poly.pdbx_seq_one_letter_code
_entity_poly.pdbx_strand_id
1 'polypeptide(L)'
;MSDQPESAGHGTSASADQRADLRVCKFPVGYDPETEEFEEAGHPLPPVEGRGRPVDYCGEQHVDPDGVLRVHSRANAFQRKRELKLEAAESGASQRRRSAGRPVTSARATLADLLARWEMVTTAHRDQLISIVEAAQQVVATAGDPDAAAAEVAAVRREAKAEVDAATTRADEAEDDARTARRELAAALEDKTLAEGAAEDAIADRDAKVAAAEADATAARAAAEAAEARAEQIQIQAQQQIAAAEQQARELVESVRAEAAATIESAESAAAEQIRAAEQARREAESAQHRAESAQAAAEQAATDARSDADRVRDQLDRAVADARSQAEASRAEITALREELASVRSEAR
;
A
#
# COMPACT_ATOMS: atom_id res chain seq x y z
N MET A 1 28.89 -23.04 -18.96
CA MET A 1 28.19 -23.58 -17.79
C MET A 1 26.74 -23.20 -17.98
N SER A 2 25.98 -24.18 -18.43
CA SER A 2 24.65 -24.03 -18.99
C SER A 2 23.70 -24.70 -18.01
N ASP A 3 22.95 -23.89 -17.25
CA ASP A 3 21.89 -24.40 -16.37
C ASP A 3 20.54 -24.22 -17.08
N GLN A 4 19.90 -25.35 -17.34
CA GLN A 4 18.56 -25.47 -17.88
C GLN A 4 17.53 -25.32 -16.75
N PRO A 5 16.43 -24.58 -16.95
CA PRO A 5 15.29 -24.68 -16.06
C PRO A 5 14.40 -25.86 -16.46
N GLU A 6 14.13 -26.72 -15.48
CA GLU A 6 13.19 -27.83 -15.54
C GLU A 6 11.77 -27.35 -15.85
N SER A 7 11.25 -27.78 -16.99
CA SER A 7 9.86 -27.61 -17.41
C SER A 7 9.00 -28.71 -16.77
N ALA A 8 8.33 -28.38 -15.67
CA ALA A 8 7.30 -29.23 -15.06
C ALA A 8 6.05 -29.31 -15.95
N GLY A 9 5.80 -30.50 -16.50
CA GLY A 9 4.60 -30.78 -17.29
C GLY A 9 3.33 -30.76 -16.44
N HIS A 10 2.44 -29.82 -16.73
CA HIS A 10 1.04 -29.87 -16.30
C HIS A 10 0.23 -30.71 -17.30
N GLY A 11 -0.15 -31.91 -16.86
CA GLY A 11 -1.04 -32.80 -17.59
C GLY A 11 -2.44 -32.21 -17.70
N THR A 12 -2.87 -31.95 -18.93
CA THR A 12 -4.23 -31.54 -19.31
C THR A 12 -5.19 -32.73 -19.21
N SER A 13 -5.87 -32.88 -18.08
CA SER A 13 -6.97 -33.84 -17.86
C SER A 13 -8.34 -33.14 -17.88
N ALA A 14 -8.53 -32.15 -18.75
CA ALA A 14 -9.68 -31.24 -18.76
C ALA A 14 -10.78 -31.59 -19.80
N SER A 15 -10.98 -32.87 -20.17
CA SER A 15 -11.90 -33.20 -21.28
C SER A 15 -13.05 -34.17 -20.97
N ALA A 16 -13.27 -34.56 -19.70
CA ALA A 16 -14.38 -35.46 -19.34
C ALA A 16 -15.51 -34.81 -18.53
N ASP A 17 -15.23 -33.78 -17.72
CA ASP A 17 -16.24 -33.12 -16.87
C ASP A 17 -17.01 -31.96 -17.54
N GLN A 18 -16.64 -31.54 -18.75
CA GLN A 18 -17.36 -30.45 -19.46
C GLN A 18 -18.73 -30.86 -20.02
N ARG A 19 -19.11 -32.15 -19.96
CA ARG A 19 -20.46 -32.61 -20.36
C ARG A 19 -21.48 -32.60 -19.23
N ALA A 20 -21.07 -32.37 -17.98
CA ALA A 20 -21.95 -32.54 -16.82
C ALA A 20 -22.86 -31.32 -16.53
N ASP A 21 -22.60 -30.15 -17.12
CA ASP A 21 -23.30 -28.90 -16.76
C ASP A 21 -23.94 -28.16 -17.95
N LEU A 22 -24.30 -28.87 -19.03
CA LEU A 22 -25.18 -28.31 -20.07
C LEU A 22 -26.62 -28.26 -19.55
N ARG A 23 -26.90 -27.30 -18.67
CA ARG A 23 -28.26 -26.99 -18.21
C ARG A 23 -29.02 -26.36 -19.35
N VAL A 24 -30.25 -26.82 -19.58
CA VAL A 24 -31.15 -26.26 -20.59
C VAL A 24 -32.25 -25.42 -19.95
N CYS A 25 -32.77 -24.46 -20.71
CA CYS A 25 -33.85 -23.60 -20.29
C CYS A 25 -35.16 -24.39 -20.16
N LYS A 26 -35.75 -24.37 -18.96
CA LYS A 26 -36.98 -25.09 -18.61
C LYS A 26 -38.27 -24.33 -18.96
N PHE A 27 -38.22 -23.44 -19.94
CA PHE A 27 -39.41 -22.69 -20.35
C PHE A 27 -40.36 -23.61 -21.12
N PRO A 28 -41.65 -23.70 -20.74
CA PRO A 28 -42.59 -24.65 -21.32
C PRO A 28 -43.07 -24.15 -22.69
N VAL A 29 -42.81 -24.94 -23.73
CA VAL A 29 -43.18 -24.63 -25.12
C VAL A 29 -44.34 -25.48 -25.63
N GLY A 30 -44.59 -26.64 -25.02
CA GLY A 30 -45.70 -27.54 -25.33
C GLY A 30 -46.24 -28.23 -24.07
N TYR A 31 -47.44 -28.79 -24.16
CA TYR A 31 -48.04 -29.62 -23.12
C TYR A 31 -48.63 -30.87 -23.75
N ASP A 32 -48.16 -32.03 -23.32
CA ASP A 32 -48.69 -33.32 -23.75
C ASP A 32 -49.80 -33.76 -22.77
N PRO A 33 -51.08 -33.80 -23.21
CA PRO A 33 -52.17 -34.20 -22.34
C PRO A 33 -52.18 -35.69 -21.98
N GLU A 34 -51.44 -36.54 -22.71
CA GLU A 34 -51.38 -37.99 -22.42
C GLU A 34 -50.39 -38.30 -21.30
N THR A 35 -49.27 -37.57 -21.24
CA THR A 35 -48.22 -37.76 -20.21
C THR A 35 -48.31 -36.74 -19.07
N GLU A 36 -49.11 -35.68 -19.24
CA GLU A 36 -49.17 -34.50 -18.36
C GLU A 36 -47.82 -33.77 -18.19
N GLU A 37 -46.87 -34.01 -19.09
CA GLU A 37 -45.55 -33.39 -19.09
C GLU A 37 -45.51 -32.13 -19.99
N PHE A 38 -44.63 -31.19 -19.63
CA PHE A 38 -44.37 -30.00 -20.43
C PHE A 38 -43.12 -30.21 -21.27
N GLU A 39 -43.21 -29.94 -22.57
CA GLU A 39 -42.04 -29.87 -23.43
C GLU A 39 -41.27 -28.58 -23.10
N GLU A 40 -39.97 -28.70 -22.82
CA GLU A 40 -39.09 -27.57 -22.49
C GLU A 40 -38.37 -27.04 -23.73
N ALA A 41 -38.10 -25.73 -23.78
CA ALA A 41 -37.46 -25.07 -24.92
C ALA A 41 -36.07 -25.63 -25.29
N GLY A 42 -35.33 -26.17 -24.31
CA GLY A 42 -34.08 -26.90 -24.56
C GLY A 42 -32.85 -26.05 -24.90
N HIS A 43 -32.94 -24.71 -24.84
CA HIS A 43 -31.80 -23.83 -25.12
C HIS A 43 -30.73 -23.90 -24.02
N PRO A 44 -29.43 -23.91 -24.34
CA PRO A 44 -28.37 -23.97 -23.33
C PRO A 44 -28.36 -22.70 -22.48
N LEU A 45 -28.29 -22.86 -21.16
CA LEU A 45 -28.16 -21.75 -20.21
C LEU A 45 -26.69 -21.31 -20.11
N PRO A 46 -26.42 -20.00 -19.94
CA PRO A 46 -25.06 -19.55 -19.67
C PRO A 46 -24.54 -20.16 -18.35
N PRO A 47 -23.22 -20.37 -18.24
CA PRO A 47 -22.61 -20.78 -16.98
C PRO A 47 -22.92 -19.74 -15.91
N VAL A 48 -23.34 -20.19 -14.72
CA VAL A 48 -23.68 -19.28 -13.61
C VAL A 48 -22.38 -18.89 -12.92
N GLU A 49 -21.95 -17.66 -13.12
CA GLU A 49 -20.83 -17.06 -12.39
C GLU A 49 -21.33 -16.56 -11.03
N GLY A 50 -21.19 -17.35 -9.97
CA GLY A 50 -21.48 -16.92 -8.61
C GLY A 50 -21.95 -18.02 -7.65
N ARG A 51 -21.84 -17.74 -6.33
CA ARG A 51 -22.42 -18.59 -5.27
C ARG A 51 -23.92 -18.28 -5.13
N GLY A 52 -24.74 -18.88 -5.98
CA GLY A 52 -26.20 -18.76 -5.95
C GLY A 52 -26.90 -19.98 -6.52
N ARG A 53 -28.20 -20.14 -6.23
CA ARG A 53 -29.02 -21.18 -6.85
C ARG A 53 -29.05 -20.94 -8.37
N PRO A 54 -28.82 -21.96 -9.21
CA PRO A 54 -28.94 -21.83 -10.65
C PRO A 54 -30.28 -21.23 -11.06
N VAL A 55 -30.27 -20.35 -12.06
CA VAL A 55 -31.49 -19.93 -12.74
C VAL A 55 -31.96 -21.06 -13.66
N ASP A 56 -33.26 -21.37 -13.64
CA ASP A 56 -33.88 -22.43 -14.45
C ASP A 56 -34.29 -21.93 -15.86
N TYR A 57 -34.15 -20.63 -16.14
CA TYR A 57 -34.60 -19.96 -17.38
C TYR A 57 -33.52 -19.00 -17.91
N CYS A 58 -33.42 -18.81 -19.23
CA CYS A 58 -32.36 -18.00 -19.85
C CYS A 58 -32.55 -16.48 -19.72
N GLY A 59 -33.79 -16.01 -19.49
CA GLY A 59 -34.09 -14.57 -19.41
C GLY A 59 -34.08 -13.85 -20.75
N GLU A 60 -33.75 -14.52 -21.86
CA GLU A 60 -33.69 -13.96 -23.20
C GLU A 60 -35.06 -14.01 -23.91
N GLN A 61 -35.18 -13.27 -25.00
CA GLN A 61 -36.38 -13.27 -25.86
C GLN A 61 -36.21 -14.33 -26.95
N HIS A 62 -37.08 -15.34 -26.94
CA HIS A 62 -37.11 -16.37 -27.98
C HIS A 62 -38.48 -16.41 -28.66
N VAL A 63 -38.48 -16.80 -29.94
CA VAL A 63 -39.70 -17.12 -30.68
C VAL A 63 -40.01 -18.58 -30.37
N ASP A 64 -41.09 -18.80 -29.63
CA ASP A 64 -41.53 -20.16 -29.28
C ASP A 64 -42.07 -20.89 -30.54
N PRO A 65 -42.23 -22.22 -30.53
CA PRO A 65 -42.73 -23.00 -31.68
C PRO A 65 -44.11 -22.57 -32.21
N ASP A 66 -44.89 -21.83 -31.41
CA ASP A 66 -46.16 -21.22 -31.79
C ASP A 66 -46.01 -19.89 -32.58
N GLY A 67 -44.78 -19.44 -32.80
CA GLY A 67 -44.45 -18.23 -33.56
C GLY A 67 -44.51 -16.93 -32.75
N VAL A 68 -44.72 -16.99 -31.43
CA VAL A 68 -44.84 -15.80 -30.58
C VAL A 68 -43.52 -15.53 -29.83
N LEU A 69 -43.08 -14.27 -29.86
CA LEU A 69 -41.88 -13.84 -29.14
C LEU A 69 -42.18 -13.65 -27.65
N ARG A 70 -41.49 -14.40 -26.78
CA ARG A 70 -41.66 -14.33 -25.32
C ARG A 70 -40.32 -14.24 -24.59
N VAL A 71 -40.31 -13.56 -23.44
CA VAL A 71 -39.14 -13.55 -22.53
C VAL A 71 -39.20 -14.80 -21.65
N HIS A 72 -38.15 -15.62 -21.68
CA HIS A 72 -38.06 -16.85 -20.88
C HIS A 72 -37.73 -16.53 -19.41
N SER A 73 -38.75 -16.15 -18.64
CA SER A 73 -38.66 -15.84 -17.20
C SER A 73 -39.59 -16.73 -16.37
N ARG A 74 -39.34 -16.84 -15.07
CA ARG A 74 -40.17 -17.65 -14.14
C ARG A 74 -41.64 -17.23 -14.13
N ALA A 75 -41.90 -15.91 -14.18
CA ALA A 75 -43.27 -15.39 -14.19
C ALA A 75 -44.01 -15.77 -15.49
N ASN A 76 -43.35 -15.60 -16.64
CA ASN A 76 -43.91 -15.94 -17.94
C ASN A 76 -44.07 -17.45 -18.12
N ALA A 77 -43.16 -18.25 -17.55
CA ALA A 77 -43.28 -19.71 -17.57
C ALA A 77 -44.55 -20.17 -16.84
N PHE A 78 -44.87 -19.58 -15.69
CA PHE A 78 -46.10 -19.93 -14.96
C PHE A 78 -47.37 -19.57 -15.74
N GLN A 79 -47.39 -18.39 -16.38
CA GLN A 79 -48.50 -17.98 -17.25
C GLN A 79 -48.64 -18.93 -18.44
N ARG A 80 -47.53 -19.28 -19.11
CA ARG A 80 -47.55 -20.18 -20.27
C ARG A 80 -48.00 -21.60 -19.91
N LYS A 81 -47.61 -22.13 -18.75
CA LYS A 81 -48.14 -23.43 -18.27
C LYS A 81 -49.65 -23.44 -18.14
N ARG A 82 -50.24 -22.32 -17.71
CA ARG A 82 -51.70 -22.19 -17.55
C ARG A 82 -52.40 -22.09 -18.91
N GLU A 83 -51.83 -21.34 -19.85
CA GLU A 83 -52.33 -21.25 -21.22
C GLU A 83 -52.31 -22.60 -21.93
N LEU A 84 -51.17 -23.29 -21.93
CA LEU A 84 -51.01 -24.60 -22.58
C LEU A 84 -51.98 -25.66 -22.02
N LYS A 85 -52.25 -25.64 -20.70
CA LYS A 85 -53.25 -26.53 -20.07
C LYS A 85 -54.69 -26.19 -20.50
N LEU A 86 -55.01 -24.91 -20.70
CA LEU A 86 -56.33 -24.48 -21.17
C LEU A 86 -56.53 -24.81 -22.65
N GLU A 87 -55.52 -24.57 -23.49
CA GLU A 87 -55.53 -24.93 -24.93
C GLU A 87 -55.74 -26.45 -25.13
N ALA A 88 -55.10 -27.28 -24.29
CA ALA A 88 -55.29 -28.74 -24.29
C ALA A 88 -56.70 -29.16 -23.84
N ALA A 89 -57.28 -28.47 -22.84
CA ALA A 89 -58.64 -28.73 -22.36
C ALA A 89 -59.72 -28.36 -23.40
N GLU A 90 -59.51 -27.28 -24.16
CA GLU A 90 -60.43 -26.86 -25.23
C GLU A 90 -60.36 -27.77 -26.46
N SER A 91 -59.17 -28.31 -26.77
CA SER A 91 -58.98 -29.24 -27.89
C SER A 91 -59.60 -30.62 -27.65
N GLY A 92 -59.76 -31.04 -26.39
CA GLY A 92 -60.39 -32.32 -26.01
C GLY A 92 -61.92 -32.37 -26.12
N ALA A 93 -62.60 -31.22 -26.22
CA ALA A 93 -64.07 -31.15 -26.14
C ALA A 93 -64.80 -31.22 -27.51
N SER A 94 -64.08 -31.17 -28.64
CA SER A 94 -64.69 -30.93 -29.97
C SER A 94 -64.88 -32.18 -30.87
N GLN A 95 -64.63 -33.40 -30.37
CA GLN A 95 -64.58 -34.61 -31.22
C GLN A 95 -65.57 -35.73 -30.86
N ARG A 96 -66.78 -35.40 -30.39
CA ARG A 96 -67.90 -36.37 -30.32
C ARG A 96 -69.24 -35.73 -30.68
N ARG A 97 -69.60 -35.78 -31.97
CA ARG A 97 -70.98 -36.01 -32.47
C ARG A 97 -71.00 -36.08 -34.01
N ARG A 98 -70.96 -37.31 -34.53
CA ARG A 98 -71.57 -37.68 -35.82
C ARG A 98 -72.51 -38.85 -35.56
N SER A 99 -73.81 -38.67 -35.79
CA SER A 99 -74.73 -39.79 -36.06
C SER A 99 -75.87 -39.30 -36.95
N ALA A 100 -76.07 -40.04 -38.03
CA ALA A 100 -76.84 -39.70 -39.23
C ALA A 100 -78.35 -39.98 -39.09
N GLY A 101 -79.17 -39.29 -39.90
CA GLY A 101 -80.57 -39.62 -40.13
C GLY A 101 -80.91 -39.60 -41.63
N ARG A 102 -81.26 -40.76 -42.19
CA ARG A 102 -82.00 -40.94 -43.47
C ARG A 102 -83.38 -41.58 -43.15
N PRO A 103 -84.26 -41.86 -44.12
CA PRO A 103 -85.46 -41.08 -44.38
C PRO A 103 -86.77 -41.86 -44.13
N VAL A 104 -87.87 -41.12 -44.28
CA VAL A 104 -89.29 -41.47 -44.13
C VAL A 104 -89.73 -42.64 -45.03
N THR A 105 -90.39 -43.65 -44.47
CA THR A 105 -91.56 -44.38 -45.04
C THR A 105 -91.99 -45.56 -44.14
N SER A 106 -93.22 -45.53 -43.58
CA SER A 106 -94.10 -46.71 -43.33
C SER A 106 -95.26 -46.39 -42.35
N ALA A 107 -96.30 -45.72 -42.84
CA ALA A 107 -97.49 -45.32 -42.08
C ALA A 107 -98.47 -46.47 -41.72
N ARG A 108 -97.97 -47.67 -41.40
CA ARG A 108 -98.80 -48.80 -40.91
C ARG A 108 -98.27 -49.53 -39.67
N ALA A 109 -97.08 -49.18 -39.16
CA ALA A 109 -96.58 -49.65 -37.86
C ALA A 109 -97.00 -48.75 -36.68
N THR A 110 -97.53 -47.56 -36.94
CA THR A 110 -97.77 -46.49 -35.96
C THR A 110 -99.07 -46.63 -35.15
N LEU A 111 -100.05 -47.44 -35.58
CA LEU A 111 -101.33 -47.57 -34.86
C LEU A 111 -101.25 -48.57 -33.68
N ALA A 112 -100.47 -49.64 -33.83
CA ALA A 112 -100.23 -50.59 -32.74
C ALA A 112 -99.35 -49.98 -31.62
N ASP A 113 -98.38 -49.14 -32.00
CA ASP A 113 -97.54 -48.39 -31.06
C ASP A 113 -98.35 -47.28 -30.35
N LEU A 114 -99.34 -46.66 -31.02
CA LEU A 114 -100.24 -45.69 -30.39
C LEU A 114 -101.20 -46.32 -29.37
N LEU A 115 -101.69 -47.55 -29.59
CA LEU A 115 -102.52 -48.26 -28.61
C LEU A 115 -101.71 -48.73 -27.39
N ALA A 116 -100.50 -49.25 -27.60
CA ALA A 116 -99.59 -49.61 -26.50
C ALA A 116 -99.18 -48.38 -25.67
N ARG A 117 -98.97 -47.22 -26.32
CA ARG A 117 -98.71 -45.94 -25.62
C ARG A 117 -99.93 -45.43 -24.86
N TRP A 118 -101.14 -45.60 -25.39
CA TRP A 118 -102.36 -45.15 -24.70
C TRP A 118 -102.60 -45.96 -23.42
N GLU A 119 -102.43 -47.28 -23.47
CA GLU A 119 -102.59 -48.15 -22.30
C GLU A 119 -101.57 -47.80 -21.20
N MET A 120 -100.29 -47.59 -21.57
CA MET A 120 -99.24 -47.11 -20.66
C MET A 120 -99.55 -45.74 -20.05
N VAL A 121 -100.12 -44.81 -20.82
CA VAL A 121 -100.51 -43.48 -20.32
C VAL A 121 -101.69 -43.59 -19.35
N THR A 122 -102.66 -44.47 -19.60
CA THR A 122 -103.82 -44.61 -18.70
C THR A 122 -103.50 -45.31 -17.39
N THR A 123 -102.60 -46.31 -17.37
CA THR A 123 -102.10 -46.91 -16.13
C THR A 123 -101.19 -45.96 -15.37
N ALA A 124 -100.26 -45.29 -16.05
CA ALA A 124 -99.44 -44.25 -15.42
C ALA A 124 -100.29 -43.11 -14.84
N HIS A 125 -101.35 -42.70 -15.53
CA HIS A 125 -102.25 -41.66 -15.04
C HIS A 125 -103.10 -42.13 -13.85
N ARG A 126 -103.50 -43.40 -13.83
CA ARG A 126 -104.20 -44.00 -12.69
C ARG A 126 -103.30 -44.11 -11.46
N ASP A 127 -102.06 -44.58 -11.63
CA ASP A 127 -101.09 -44.66 -10.54
C ASP A 127 -100.73 -43.25 -10.04
N GLN A 128 -100.65 -42.28 -10.94
CA GLN A 128 -100.48 -40.87 -10.59
C GLN A 128 -101.69 -40.33 -9.81
N LEU A 129 -102.93 -40.65 -10.20
CA LEU A 129 -104.13 -40.24 -9.47
C LEU A 129 -104.23 -40.91 -8.09
N ILE A 130 -103.86 -42.19 -7.98
CA ILE A 130 -103.78 -42.89 -6.69
C ILE A 130 -102.74 -42.23 -5.80
N SER A 131 -101.54 -41.96 -6.33
CA SER A 131 -100.48 -41.25 -5.62
C SER A 131 -100.90 -39.84 -5.18
N ILE A 132 -101.65 -39.10 -6.01
CA ILE A 132 -102.19 -37.77 -5.66
C ILE A 132 -103.25 -37.88 -4.56
N VAL A 133 -104.12 -38.87 -4.60
CA VAL A 133 -105.16 -39.08 -3.56
C VAL A 133 -104.53 -39.55 -2.24
N GLU A 134 -103.52 -40.43 -2.28
CA GLU A 134 -102.75 -40.84 -1.11
C GLU A 134 -101.98 -39.66 -0.50
N ALA A 135 -101.35 -38.84 -1.34
CA ALA A 135 -100.70 -37.60 -0.90
C ALA A 135 -101.72 -36.61 -0.31
N ALA A 136 -102.90 -36.46 -0.92
CA ALA A 136 -103.96 -35.59 -0.41
C ALA A 136 -104.52 -36.10 0.93
N GLN A 137 -104.70 -37.40 1.10
CA GLN A 137 -105.08 -38.00 2.39
C GLN A 137 -104.01 -37.79 3.45
N GLN A 138 -102.74 -37.93 3.09
CA GLN A 138 -101.62 -37.72 4.01
C GLN A 138 -101.51 -36.24 4.43
N VAL A 139 -101.75 -35.30 3.51
CA VAL A 139 -101.81 -33.86 3.78
C VAL A 139 -103.02 -33.50 4.65
N VAL A 140 -104.19 -34.08 4.42
CA VAL A 140 -105.38 -33.82 5.26
C VAL A 140 -105.23 -34.43 6.66
N ALA A 141 -104.60 -35.61 6.77
CA ALA A 141 -104.33 -36.25 8.06
C ALA A 141 -103.28 -35.49 8.89
N THR A 142 -102.26 -34.89 8.25
CA THR A 142 -101.27 -34.04 8.92
C THR A 142 -101.79 -32.63 9.20
N ALA A 143 -102.63 -32.06 8.33
CA ALA A 143 -103.21 -30.73 8.54
C ALA A 143 -104.34 -30.69 9.59
N GLY A 144 -104.91 -31.84 9.95
CA GLY A 144 -105.97 -31.97 10.97
C GLY A 144 -105.49 -32.22 12.39
N ASP A 145 -104.18 -32.44 12.60
CA ASP A 145 -103.58 -32.71 13.92
C ASP A 145 -102.85 -31.46 14.44
N PRO A 146 -103.46 -30.69 15.36
CA PRO A 146 -102.84 -29.47 15.90
C PRO A 146 -101.55 -29.76 16.69
N ASP A 147 -101.38 -30.98 17.23
CA ASP A 147 -100.18 -31.35 17.97
C ASP A 147 -99.00 -31.64 17.02
N ALA A 148 -99.26 -32.24 15.85
CA ALA A 148 -98.27 -32.41 14.79
C ALA A 148 -97.78 -31.05 14.24
N ALA A 149 -98.70 -30.12 13.97
CA ALA A 149 -98.34 -28.76 13.53
C ALA A 149 -97.54 -28.00 14.60
N ALA A 150 -97.88 -28.14 15.89
CA ALA A 150 -97.13 -27.55 16.98
C ALA A 150 -95.70 -28.16 17.09
N ALA A 151 -95.55 -29.46 16.85
CA ALA A 151 -94.25 -30.14 16.86
C ALA A 151 -93.36 -29.69 15.68
N GLU A 152 -93.92 -29.51 14.48
CA GLU A 152 -93.19 -28.96 13.32
C GLU A 152 -92.75 -27.52 13.56
N VAL A 153 -93.64 -26.66 14.08
CA VAL A 153 -93.27 -25.28 14.43
C VAL A 153 -92.19 -25.26 15.51
N ALA A 154 -92.25 -26.15 16.51
CA ALA A 154 -91.21 -26.28 17.52
C ALA A 154 -89.89 -26.78 16.92
N ALA A 155 -89.92 -27.70 15.94
CA ALA A 155 -88.75 -28.17 15.22
C ALA A 155 -88.11 -27.05 14.40
N VAL A 156 -88.89 -26.32 13.58
CA VAL A 156 -88.43 -25.16 12.80
C VAL A 156 -87.88 -24.06 13.71
N ARG A 157 -88.52 -23.81 14.87
CA ARG A 157 -87.99 -22.84 15.85
C ARG A 157 -86.66 -23.28 16.46
N ARG A 158 -86.48 -24.57 16.74
CA ARG A 158 -85.19 -25.10 17.23
C ARG A 158 -84.11 -25.03 16.17
N GLU A 159 -84.43 -25.37 14.93
CA GLU A 159 -83.52 -25.28 13.79
C GLU A 159 -83.12 -23.83 13.52
N ALA A 160 -84.09 -22.92 13.37
CA ALA A 160 -83.82 -21.49 13.20
C ALA A 160 -83.01 -20.90 14.36
N LYS A 161 -83.28 -21.32 15.61
CA LYS A 161 -82.46 -20.93 16.76
C LYS A 161 -81.03 -21.47 16.64
N ALA A 162 -80.86 -22.73 16.26
CA ALA A 162 -79.54 -23.33 16.08
C ALA A 162 -78.75 -22.63 14.95
N GLU A 163 -79.40 -22.25 13.86
CA GLU A 163 -78.80 -21.48 12.78
C GLU A 163 -78.37 -20.08 13.23
N VAL A 164 -79.21 -19.38 13.99
CA VAL A 164 -78.89 -18.07 14.57
C VAL A 164 -77.74 -18.18 15.57
N ASP A 165 -77.78 -19.18 16.46
CA ASP A 165 -76.72 -19.42 17.44
C ASP A 165 -75.40 -19.73 16.69
N ALA A 166 -75.42 -20.56 15.63
CA ALA A 166 -74.24 -20.86 14.81
C ALA A 166 -73.75 -19.67 13.96
N ALA A 167 -74.65 -18.81 13.49
CA ALA A 167 -74.28 -17.56 12.81
C ALA A 167 -73.64 -16.56 13.79
N THR A 168 -74.15 -16.50 15.02
CA THR A 168 -73.59 -15.67 16.10
C THR A 168 -72.20 -16.14 16.48
N THR A 169 -72.00 -17.45 16.71
CA THR A 169 -70.68 -18.02 16.99
C THR A 169 -69.68 -17.70 15.88
N ARG A 170 -70.06 -17.86 14.60
CA ARG A 170 -69.18 -17.53 13.47
C ARG A 170 -68.87 -16.04 13.39
N ALA A 171 -69.80 -15.17 13.76
CA ALA A 171 -69.56 -13.72 13.80
C ALA A 171 -68.57 -13.38 14.92
N ASP A 172 -68.74 -13.94 16.11
CA ASP A 172 -67.84 -13.75 17.26
C ASP A 172 -66.42 -14.25 16.94
N GLU A 173 -66.29 -15.44 16.34
CA GLU A 173 -65.00 -15.98 15.88
C GLU A 173 -64.33 -15.07 14.83
N ALA A 174 -65.09 -14.57 13.86
CA ALA A 174 -64.56 -13.66 12.84
C ALA A 174 -64.13 -12.30 13.44
N GLU A 175 -64.83 -11.81 14.47
CA GLU A 175 -64.43 -10.61 15.20
C GLU A 175 -63.15 -10.86 16.01
N ASP A 176 -63.00 -12.02 16.65
CA ASP A 176 -61.79 -12.43 17.36
C ASP A 176 -60.58 -12.55 16.45
N ASP A 177 -60.74 -13.19 15.28
CA ASP A 177 -59.72 -13.29 14.26
C ASP A 177 -59.32 -11.90 13.74
N ALA A 178 -60.30 -11.03 13.47
CA ALA A 178 -60.04 -9.66 13.04
C ALA A 178 -59.31 -8.84 14.11
N ARG A 179 -59.64 -9.03 15.40
CA ARG A 179 -58.93 -8.39 16.52
C ARG A 179 -57.50 -8.90 16.63
N THR A 180 -57.28 -10.20 16.47
CA THR A 180 -55.95 -10.82 16.49
C THR A 180 -55.10 -10.32 15.34
N ALA A 181 -55.60 -10.36 14.11
CA ALA A 181 -54.92 -9.85 12.93
C ALA A 181 -54.55 -8.35 13.05
N ARG A 182 -55.43 -7.52 13.66
CA ARG A 182 -55.13 -6.11 13.92
C ARG A 182 -53.99 -5.93 14.94
N ARG A 183 -53.93 -6.76 15.99
CA ARG A 183 -52.84 -6.73 16.98
C ARG A 183 -51.52 -7.18 16.37
N GLU A 184 -51.53 -8.24 15.58
CA GLU A 184 -50.35 -8.73 14.87
C GLU A 184 -49.83 -7.69 13.87
N LEU A 185 -50.71 -7.05 13.11
CA LEU A 185 -50.32 -5.96 12.22
C LEU A 185 -49.73 -4.77 13.00
N ALA A 186 -50.34 -4.39 14.12
CA ALA A 186 -49.83 -3.30 14.96
C ALA A 186 -48.43 -3.64 15.52
N ALA A 187 -48.22 -4.87 16.01
CA ALA A 187 -46.93 -5.34 16.48
C ALA A 187 -45.88 -5.37 15.35
N ALA A 188 -46.24 -5.86 14.16
CA ALA A 188 -45.34 -5.88 13.01
C ALA A 188 -44.95 -4.47 12.55
N LEU A 189 -45.85 -3.49 12.66
CA LEU A 189 -45.54 -2.08 12.39
C LEU A 189 -44.61 -1.50 13.46
N GLU A 190 -44.81 -1.82 14.74
CA GLU A 190 -43.92 -1.40 15.83
C GLU A 190 -42.51 -1.98 15.64
N ASP A 191 -42.40 -3.29 15.41
CA ASP A 191 -41.13 -3.98 15.12
C ASP A 191 -40.42 -3.38 13.90
N LYS A 192 -41.18 -3.04 12.85
CA LYS A 192 -40.63 -2.35 11.68
C LYS A 192 -40.07 -0.99 12.06
N THR A 193 -40.81 -0.17 12.82
CA THR A 193 -40.32 1.16 13.23
C THR A 193 -39.09 1.08 14.13
N LEU A 194 -39.02 0.08 15.02
CA LEU A 194 -37.84 -0.17 15.85
C LEU A 194 -36.64 -0.62 15.01
N ALA A 195 -36.85 -1.49 14.02
CA ALA A 195 -35.81 -1.93 13.10
C ALA A 195 -35.29 -0.80 12.20
N GLU A 196 -36.18 0.07 11.71
CA GLU A 196 -35.81 1.26 10.93
C GLU A 196 -35.01 2.24 11.79
N GLY A 197 -35.44 2.52 13.02
CA GLY A 197 -34.67 3.35 13.96
C GLY A 197 -33.30 2.77 14.30
N ALA A 198 -33.20 1.47 14.55
CA ALA A 198 -31.92 0.80 14.79
C ALA A 198 -30.99 0.84 13.56
N ALA A 199 -31.54 0.78 12.35
CA ALA A 199 -30.78 0.91 11.12
C ALA A 199 -30.27 2.34 10.91
N GLU A 200 -31.09 3.35 11.20
CA GLU A 200 -30.69 4.76 11.17
C GLU A 200 -29.57 5.06 12.18
N ASP A 201 -29.70 4.57 13.42
CA ASP A 201 -28.69 4.71 14.46
C ASP A 201 -27.36 4.03 14.06
N ALA A 202 -27.43 2.83 13.46
CA ALA A 202 -26.24 2.13 12.99
C ALA A 202 -25.53 2.85 11.84
N ILE A 203 -26.30 3.48 10.93
CA ILE A 203 -25.74 4.32 9.86
C ILE A 203 -25.08 5.56 10.47
N ALA A 204 -25.75 6.24 11.41
CA ALA A 204 -25.22 7.42 12.08
C ALA A 204 -23.90 7.12 12.84
N ASP A 205 -23.83 6.00 13.58
CA ASP A 205 -22.63 5.57 14.27
C ASP A 205 -21.49 5.22 13.30
N ARG A 206 -21.79 4.53 12.20
CA ARG A 206 -20.82 4.25 11.14
C ARG A 206 -20.27 5.56 10.56
N ASP A 207 -21.13 6.50 10.22
CA ASP A 207 -20.73 7.75 9.59
C ASP A 207 -19.90 8.62 10.56
N ALA A 208 -20.25 8.63 11.85
CA ALA A 208 -19.44 9.27 12.89
C ALA A 208 -18.04 8.63 13.01
N LYS A 209 -17.94 7.30 12.94
CA LYS A 209 -16.65 6.58 12.97
C LYS A 209 -15.80 6.87 11.73
N VAL A 210 -16.42 6.94 10.55
CA VAL A 210 -15.73 7.30 9.30
C VAL A 210 -15.21 8.73 9.39
N ALA A 211 -16.04 9.69 9.82
CA ALA A 211 -15.63 11.08 10.01
C ALA A 211 -14.47 11.23 11.01
N ALA A 212 -14.50 10.49 12.13
CA ALA A 212 -13.41 10.45 13.09
C ALA A 212 -12.11 9.88 12.49
N ALA A 213 -12.20 8.77 11.75
CA ALA A 213 -11.05 8.16 11.09
C ALA A 213 -10.46 9.07 10.00
N GLU A 214 -11.29 9.81 9.25
CA GLU A 214 -10.83 10.80 8.26
C GLU A 214 -10.13 11.99 8.93
N ALA A 215 -10.65 12.45 10.07
CA ALA A 215 -10.00 13.51 10.86
C ALA A 215 -8.64 13.05 11.40
N ASP A 216 -8.54 11.84 11.94
CA ASP A 216 -7.29 11.25 12.42
C ASP A 216 -6.28 11.06 11.28
N ALA A 217 -6.73 10.59 10.11
CA ALA A 217 -5.89 10.44 8.93
C ALA A 217 -5.36 11.80 8.42
N THR A 218 -6.19 12.84 8.47
CA THR A 218 -5.81 14.21 8.10
C THR A 218 -4.79 14.78 9.08
N ALA A 219 -5.01 14.59 10.39
CA ALA A 219 -4.06 15.00 11.43
C ALA A 219 -2.72 14.27 11.30
N ALA A 220 -2.74 12.96 11.01
CA ALA A 220 -1.53 12.17 10.79
C ALA A 220 -0.73 12.64 9.57
N ARG A 221 -1.40 12.97 8.45
CA ARG A 221 -0.75 13.55 7.27
C ARG A 221 -0.11 14.90 7.57
N ALA A 222 -0.84 15.80 8.21
CA ALA A 222 -0.30 17.11 8.61
C ALA A 222 0.90 16.98 9.56
N ALA A 223 0.87 16.02 10.49
CA ALA A 223 2.00 15.74 11.38
C ALA A 223 3.22 15.20 10.62
N ALA A 224 3.01 14.35 9.61
CA ALA A 224 4.08 13.82 8.76
C ALA A 224 4.72 14.92 7.91
N GLU A 225 3.92 15.75 7.24
CA GLU A 225 4.40 16.91 6.46
C GLU A 225 5.20 17.89 7.34
N ALA A 226 4.71 18.17 8.56
CA ALA A 226 5.45 19.00 9.51
C ALA A 226 6.75 18.35 9.99
N ALA A 227 6.83 17.03 10.09
CA ALA A 227 8.06 16.32 10.44
C ALA A 227 9.08 16.35 9.30
N GLU A 228 8.63 16.19 8.06
CA GLU A 228 9.46 16.30 6.85
C GLU A 228 10.05 17.71 6.71
N ALA A 229 9.22 18.75 6.82
CA ALA A 229 9.69 20.14 6.78
C ALA A 229 10.73 20.46 7.88
N ARG A 230 10.55 19.91 9.10
CA ARG A 230 11.55 20.04 10.17
C ARG A 230 12.85 19.31 9.82
N ALA A 231 12.78 18.13 9.23
CA ALA A 231 13.97 17.38 8.83
C ALA A 231 14.76 18.12 7.73
N GLU A 232 14.07 18.68 6.73
CA GLU A 232 14.69 19.52 5.69
C GLU A 232 15.36 20.75 6.30
N GLN A 233 14.70 21.44 7.24
CA GLN A 233 15.28 22.59 7.92
C GLN A 233 16.55 22.22 8.72
N ILE A 234 16.53 21.10 9.44
CA ILE A 234 17.69 20.58 10.17
C ILE A 234 18.83 20.26 9.19
N GLN A 235 18.53 19.65 8.04
CA GLN A 235 19.53 19.34 7.02
C GLN A 235 20.17 20.62 6.44
N ILE A 236 19.38 21.63 6.12
CA ILE A 236 19.88 22.93 5.64
C ILE A 236 20.77 23.58 6.70
N GLN A 237 20.35 23.59 7.96
CA GLN A 237 21.15 24.14 9.07
C GLN A 237 22.47 23.38 9.25
N ALA A 238 22.45 22.05 9.19
CA ALA A 238 23.64 21.22 9.28
C ALA A 238 24.62 21.50 8.12
N GLN A 239 24.12 21.63 6.89
CA GLN A 239 24.95 21.98 5.73
C GLN A 239 25.58 23.37 5.89
N GLN A 240 24.84 24.35 6.40
CA GLN A 240 25.37 25.69 6.68
C GLN A 240 26.44 25.66 7.77
N GLN A 241 26.24 24.89 8.84
CA GLN A 241 27.24 24.73 9.91
C GLN A 241 28.51 24.05 9.41
N ILE A 242 28.39 23.01 8.58
CA ILE A 242 29.54 22.33 7.96
C ILE A 242 30.31 23.30 7.06
N ALA A 243 29.61 24.03 6.17
CA ALA A 243 30.24 25.01 5.29
C ALA A 243 30.97 26.11 6.07
N ALA A 244 30.36 26.62 7.15
CA ALA A 244 30.99 27.60 8.03
C ALA A 244 32.22 27.03 8.75
N ALA A 245 32.15 25.81 9.26
CA ALA A 245 33.28 25.14 9.90
C ALA A 245 34.43 24.87 8.92
N GLU A 246 34.12 24.47 7.68
CA GLU A 246 35.13 24.30 6.62
C GLU A 246 35.82 25.61 6.26
N GLN A 247 35.05 26.71 6.16
CA GLN A 247 35.63 28.03 5.90
C GLN A 247 36.56 28.46 7.05
N GLN A 248 36.11 28.34 8.30
CA GLN A 248 36.93 28.66 9.48
C GLN A 248 38.20 27.81 9.53
N ALA A 249 38.11 26.52 9.19
CA ALA A 249 39.28 25.65 9.13
C ALA A 249 40.28 26.08 8.04
N ARG A 250 39.80 26.50 6.87
CA ARG A 250 40.66 27.03 5.79
C ARG A 250 41.35 28.32 6.23
N GLU A 251 40.61 29.26 6.80
CA GLU A 251 41.15 30.53 7.32
C GLU A 251 42.21 30.28 8.41
N LEU A 252 41.97 29.33 9.33
CA LEU A 252 42.94 28.95 10.35
C LEU A 252 44.22 28.37 9.72
N VAL A 253 44.10 27.46 8.77
CA VAL A 253 45.27 26.86 8.07
C VAL A 253 46.06 27.92 7.31
N GLU A 254 45.39 28.85 6.63
CA GLU A 254 46.04 29.98 5.96
C GLU A 254 46.78 30.88 6.95
N SER A 255 46.15 31.20 8.10
CA SER A 255 46.80 32.01 9.15
C SER A 255 48.04 31.34 9.72
N VAL A 256 47.97 30.04 10.04
CA VAL A 256 49.09 29.25 10.57
C VAL A 256 50.22 29.15 9.54
N ARG A 257 49.89 29.01 8.25
CA ARG A 257 50.89 29.01 7.18
C ARG A 257 51.58 30.37 7.05
N ALA A 258 50.83 31.46 7.12
CA ALA A 258 51.38 32.82 7.07
C ALA A 258 52.29 33.10 8.29
N GLU A 259 51.87 32.72 9.49
CA GLU A 259 52.66 32.85 10.72
C GLU A 259 53.94 32.00 10.67
N ALA A 260 53.84 30.76 10.20
CA ALA A 260 55.00 29.88 10.00
C ALA A 260 55.99 30.46 8.99
N ALA A 261 55.50 30.99 7.86
CA ALA A 261 56.35 31.64 6.86
C ALA A 261 57.07 32.87 7.43
N ALA A 262 56.37 33.73 8.17
CA ALA A 262 56.96 34.88 8.84
C ALA A 262 58.00 34.48 9.90
N THR A 263 57.75 33.39 10.64
CA THR A 263 58.70 32.85 11.63
C THR A 263 59.97 32.32 10.94
N ILE A 264 59.83 31.63 9.81
CA ILE A 264 60.96 31.14 9.01
C ILE A 264 61.77 32.32 8.48
N GLU A 265 61.14 33.32 7.87
CA GLU A 265 61.81 34.52 7.35
C GLU A 265 62.56 35.28 8.46
N SER A 266 61.95 35.41 9.64
CA SER A 266 62.60 36.02 10.80
C SER A 266 63.80 35.21 11.29
N ALA A 267 63.71 33.88 11.31
CA ALA A 267 64.80 32.99 11.73
C ALA A 267 65.96 33.03 10.72
N GLU A 268 65.66 33.01 9.42
CA GLU A 268 66.65 33.14 8.34
C GLU A 268 67.37 34.48 8.39
N SER A 269 66.64 35.57 8.61
CA SER A 269 67.21 36.92 8.77
C SER A 269 68.15 37.00 9.98
N ALA A 270 67.72 36.47 11.13
CA ALA A 270 68.57 36.41 12.33
C ALA A 270 69.82 35.54 12.13
N ALA A 271 69.68 34.39 11.45
CA ALA A 271 70.82 33.53 11.12
C ALA A 271 71.80 34.23 10.17
N ALA A 272 71.31 34.93 9.15
CA ALA A 272 72.14 35.70 8.22
C ALA A 272 72.89 36.86 8.93
N GLU A 273 72.26 37.52 9.89
CA GLU A 273 72.92 38.51 10.75
C GLU A 273 74.02 37.89 11.62
N GLN A 274 73.76 36.74 12.25
CA GLN A 274 74.77 36.02 13.03
C GLN A 274 75.97 35.58 12.18
N ILE A 275 75.72 35.08 10.96
CA ILE A 275 76.79 34.71 10.02
C ILE A 275 77.63 35.94 9.66
N ARG A 276 76.99 37.07 9.30
CA ARG A 276 77.71 38.32 8.98
C ARG A 276 78.53 38.82 10.16
N ALA A 277 77.99 38.79 11.38
CA ALA A 277 78.70 39.18 12.59
C ALA A 277 79.90 38.25 12.87
N ALA A 278 79.74 36.94 12.71
CA ALA A 278 80.81 35.96 12.88
C ALA A 278 81.91 36.12 11.83
N GLU A 279 81.56 36.36 10.56
CA GLU A 279 82.53 36.64 9.49
C GLU A 279 83.30 37.94 9.74
N GLN A 280 82.63 38.99 10.21
CA GLN A 280 83.29 40.23 10.59
C GLN A 280 84.27 40.00 11.75
N ALA A 281 83.84 39.33 12.82
CA ALA A 281 84.70 38.99 13.95
C ALA A 281 85.91 38.16 13.52
N ARG A 282 85.73 37.20 12.59
CA ARG A 282 86.83 36.42 12.02
C ARG A 282 87.84 37.31 11.27
N ARG A 283 87.38 38.22 10.41
CA ARG A 283 88.25 39.15 9.67
C ARG A 283 89.01 40.09 10.61
N GLU A 284 88.35 40.58 11.65
CA GLU A 284 88.97 41.42 12.68
C GLU A 284 90.06 40.64 13.45
N ALA A 285 89.80 39.38 13.79
CA ALA A 285 90.78 38.49 14.42
C ALA A 285 91.98 38.18 13.50
N GLU A 286 91.74 37.84 12.23
CA GLU A 286 92.79 37.64 11.20
C GLU A 286 93.65 38.91 11.04
N SER A 287 93.02 40.09 10.97
CA SER A 287 93.73 41.38 10.91
C SER A 287 94.54 41.67 12.17
N ALA A 288 94.01 41.36 13.35
CA ALA A 288 94.73 41.50 14.61
C ALA A 288 95.94 40.54 14.68
N GLN A 289 95.78 39.30 14.22
CA GLN A 289 96.86 38.33 14.12
C GLN A 289 97.96 38.82 13.18
N HIS A 290 97.63 39.27 11.96
CA HIS A 290 98.63 39.80 11.04
C HIS A 290 99.36 41.04 11.58
N ARG A 291 98.66 41.92 12.32
CA ARG A 291 99.31 43.04 13.01
C ARG A 291 100.27 42.57 14.10
N ALA A 292 99.91 41.55 14.86
CA ALA A 292 100.77 40.96 15.88
C ALA A 292 102.00 40.28 15.27
N GLU A 293 101.83 39.47 14.21
CA GLU A 293 102.92 38.84 13.45
C GLU A 293 103.87 39.89 12.85
N SER A 294 103.32 40.96 12.27
CA SER A 294 104.12 42.07 11.71
C SER A 294 104.89 42.81 12.80
N ALA A 295 104.27 43.06 13.96
CA ALA A 295 104.93 43.69 15.09
C ALA A 295 106.03 42.80 15.68
N GLN A 296 105.80 41.48 15.75
CA GLN A 296 106.81 40.51 16.18
C GLN A 296 108.00 40.49 15.21
N ALA A 297 107.75 40.38 13.90
CA ALA A 297 108.81 40.40 12.90
C ALA A 297 109.63 41.71 12.95
N ALA A 298 108.96 42.86 13.12
CA ALA A 298 109.64 44.14 13.31
C ALA A 298 110.49 44.17 14.59
N ALA A 299 110.01 43.59 15.69
CA ALA A 299 110.76 43.47 16.94
C ALA A 299 111.95 42.52 16.82
N GLU A 300 111.81 41.38 16.13
CA GLU A 300 112.89 40.43 15.85
C GLU A 300 113.97 41.05 14.95
N GLN A 301 113.56 41.80 13.92
CA GLN A 301 114.47 42.57 13.07
C GLN A 301 115.22 43.62 13.89
N ALA A 302 114.51 44.44 14.67
CA ALA A 302 115.13 45.44 15.54
C ALA A 302 116.11 44.82 16.56
N ALA A 303 115.79 43.63 17.09
CA ALA A 303 116.69 42.90 17.97
C ALA A 303 117.95 42.39 17.24
N THR A 304 117.81 41.94 15.99
CA THR A 304 118.92 41.50 15.14
C THR A 304 119.83 42.66 14.75
N ASP A 305 119.24 43.80 14.38
CA ASP A 305 119.95 45.03 14.07
C ASP A 305 120.71 45.53 15.30
N ALA A 306 120.06 45.57 16.48
CA ALA A 306 120.69 45.96 17.73
C ALA A 306 121.86 45.04 18.13
N ARG A 307 121.75 43.72 17.91
CA ARG A 307 122.87 42.78 18.11
C ARG A 307 124.02 43.06 17.14
N SER A 308 123.71 43.25 15.86
CA SER A 308 124.70 43.55 14.82
C SER A 308 125.43 44.87 15.09
N ASP A 309 124.70 45.89 15.55
CA ASP A 309 125.27 47.17 15.97
C ASP A 309 126.11 47.03 17.23
N ALA A 310 125.65 46.25 18.23
CA ALA A 310 126.43 45.96 19.43
C ALA A 310 127.75 45.22 19.11
N ASP A 311 127.72 44.24 18.20
CA ASP A 311 128.91 43.53 17.73
C ASP A 311 129.84 44.46 16.94
N ARG A 312 129.29 45.34 16.09
CA ARG A 312 130.08 46.38 15.39
C ARG A 312 130.76 47.34 16.37
N VAL A 313 130.05 47.77 17.42
CA VAL A 313 130.60 48.62 18.48
C VAL A 313 131.67 47.86 19.27
N ARG A 314 131.48 46.57 19.56
CA ARG A 314 132.49 45.73 20.21
C ARG A 314 133.75 45.60 19.35
N ASP A 315 133.62 45.32 18.06
CA ASP A 315 134.74 45.25 17.12
C ASP A 315 135.47 46.60 17.00
N GLN A 316 134.72 47.72 16.98
CA GLN A 316 135.30 49.06 16.98
C GLN A 316 136.07 49.33 18.28
N LEU A 317 135.54 48.90 19.43
CA LEU A 317 136.20 49.03 20.72
C LEU A 317 137.46 48.15 20.79
N ASP A 318 137.40 46.91 20.32
CA ASP A 318 138.55 45.99 20.28
C ASP A 318 139.65 46.53 19.37
N ARG A 319 139.29 47.10 18.20
CA ARG A 319 140.23 47.82 17.33
C ARG A 319 140.82 49.03 18.04
N ALA A 320 140.01 49.87 18.68
CA ALA A 320 140.50 51.04 19.42
C ALA A 320 141.43 50.64 20.57
N VAL A 321 141.16 49.53 21.27
CA VAL A 321 142.01 48.98 22.33
C VAL A 321 143.30 48.41 21.74
N ALA A 322 143.25 47.70 20.62
CA ALA A 322 144.43 47.20 19.92
C ALA A 322 145.30 48.35 19.41
N ASP A 323 144.71 49.38 18.80
CA ASP A 323 145.38 50.60 18.36
C ASP A 323 146.00 51.33 19.55
N ALA A 324 145.27 51.50 20.66
CA ALA A 324 145.80 52.11 21.88
C ALA A 324 146.95 51.28 22.50
N ARG A 325 146.87 49.95 22.46
CA ARG A 325 147.98 49.07 22.87
C ARG A 325 149.18 49.23 21.95
N SER A 326 148.98 49.22 20.64
CA SER A 326 150.03 49.42 19.65
C SER A 326 150.68 50.80 19.81
N GLN A 327 149.88 51.86 20.03
CA GLN A 327 150.38 53.20 20.35
C GLN A 327 151.15 53.20 21.67
N ALA A 328 150.66 52.53 22.72
CA ALA A 328 151.37 52.45 23.99
C ALA A 328 152.68 51.66 23.89
N GLU A 329 152.71 50.58 23.11
CA GLU A 329 153.92 49.82 22.79
C GLU A 329 154.90 50.64 21.95
N ALA A 330 154.41 51.37 20.94
CA ALA A 330 155.20 52.30 20.14
C ALA A 330 155.77 53.41 21.01
N SER A 331 154.97 54.07 21.84
CA SER A 331 155.43 55.07 22.81
C SER A 331 156.42 54.49 23.83
N ARG A 332 156.25 53.24 24.28
CA ARG A 332 157.22 52.55 25.16
C ARG A 332 158.53 52.26 24.44
N ALA A 333 158.47 51.80 23.19
CA ALA A 333 159.65 51.58 22.35
C ALA A 333 160.36 52.90 22.07
N GLU A 334 159.62 53.96 21.79
CA GLU A 334 160.11 55.33 21.58
C GLU A 334 160.73 55.90 22.88
N ILE A 335 160.10 55.72 24.04
CA ILE A 335 160.70 56.05 25.35
C ILE A 335 161.98 55.24 25.60
N THR A 336 162.02 53.97 25.21
CA THR A 336 163.21 53.12 25.37
C THR A 336 164.33 53.56 24.43
N ALA A 337 164.02 53.85 23.17
CA ALA A 337 164.94 54.41 22.20
C ALA A 337 165.47 55.78 22.65
N LEU A 338 164.62 56.67 23.16
CA LEU A 338 165.03 57.95 23.75
C LEU A 338 165.90 57.76 25.00
N ARG A 339 165.67 56.71 25.79
CA ARG A 339 166.53 56.37 26.94
C ARG A 339 167.88 55.79 26.52
N GLU A 340 167.91 55.00 25.45
CA GLU A 340 169.15 54.49 24.84
C GLU A 340 169.92 55.61 24.15
N GLU A 341 169.27 56.54 23.45
CA GLU A 341 169.87 57.78 22.94
C GLU A 341 170.42 58.64 24.09
N LEU A 342 169.67 58.82 25.18
CA LEU A 342 170.17 59.50 26.38
C LEU A 342 171.37 58.78 27.02
N ALA A 343 171.41 57.45 26.99
CA ALA A 343 172.54 56.66 27.48
C ALA A 343 173.74 56.76 26.54
N SER A 344 173.52 56.78 25.22
CA SER A 344 174.52 56.99 24.18
C SER A 344 175.12 58.39 24.28
N VAL A 345 174.30 59.44 24.35
CA VAL A 345 174.73 60.84 24.58
C VAL A 345 175.49 60.97 25.90
N ARG A 346 175.11 60.24 26.94
CA ARG A 346 175.87 60.19 28.22
C ARG A 346 177.19 59.42 28.11
N SER A 347 177.32 58.47 27.20
CA SER A 347 178.55 57.73 26.95
C SER A 347 179.53 58.49 26.05
N GLU A 348 179.03 59.32 25.12
CA GLU A 348 179.84 60.22 24.29
C GLU A 348 180.33 61.47 25.06
N ALA A 349 179.75 61.74 26.23
CA ALA A 349 180.16 62.80 27.14
C ALA A 349 181.23 62.38 28.18
N ARG A 350 181.86 61.21 28.04
CA ARG A 350 182.95 60.71 28.90
C ARG A 350 184.20 60.39 28.08
#